data_AF-X0X4L4-F1
#
_entry.id   AF-X0X4L4-F1
#
_cell.length_a   1.000
_cell.length_b   1.000
_cell.length_c   1.000
_cell.angle_alpha   90.00
_cell.angle_beta   90.00
_cell.angle_gamma   90.00
#
_symmetry.space_group_name_H-M   'P 1'
#
loop_
_entity.id
_entity.type
_entity.pdbx_description
1 polymer ?
#
loop_
_entity_poly.entity_id
_entity_poly.type
_entity_poly.pdbx_seq_one_letter_code
_entity_poly.pdbx_strand_id
1 'polypeptide(L)'
;YDFLLGLVFLATPGWPFERFNVPPPNHMGYVQFPAALLMIFALMFAAIAWNPVANRGLIIYGVLLKIAYCAVSGWYWVTIDVPVIWKPFTVIDMVMGILFVWAYVVLRNVKPDQPGA
;
A
#
# COMPACT_ATOMS: atom_id res chain seq x y z
N TYR A 1 -5.41 3.78 -5.55
CA TYR A 1 -4.73 5.04 -5.18
C TYR A 1 -3.22 4.84 -5.17
N ASP A 2 -2.73 3.71 -4.63
CA ASP A 2 -1.31 3.31 -4.61
C ASP A 2 -0.56 3.55 -5.94
N PHE A 3 -1.10 3.10 -7.09
CA PHE A 3 -0.44 3.33 -8.38
C PHE A 3 -0.25 4.82 -8.71
N LEU A 4 -1.31 5.64 -8.58
CA LEU A 4 -1.27 7.07 -8.88
C LEU A 4 -0.35 7.82 -7.90
N LEU A 5 -0.41 7.46 -6.61
CA LEU A 5 0.44 8.04 -5.59
C LEU A 5 1.91 7.73 -5.87
N GLY A 6 2.22 6.48 -6.24
CA GLY A 6 3.57 6.05 -6.61
C GLY A 6 4.06 6.78 -7.86
N LEU A 7 3.21 6.94 -8.88
CA LEU A 7 3.55 7.68 -10.09
C LEU A 7 3.90 9.15 -9.78
N VAL A 8 3.09 9.82 -8.96
CA VAL A 8 3.35 11.21 -8.54
C VAL A 8 4.67 11.32 -7.79
N PHE A 9 4.90 10.49 -6.78
CA PHE A 9 6.15 10.54 -6.00
C PHE A 9 7.38 10.09 -6.80
N LEU A 10 7.21 9.29 -7.86
CA LEU A 10 8.32 8.88 -8.71
C LEU A 10 8.72 9.99 -9.70
N ALA A 11 7.72 10.63 -10.33
CA ALA A 11 7.93 11.66 -11.36
C ALA A 11 8.21 13.04 -10.76
N THR A 12 7.52 13.40 -9.67
CA THR A 12 7.60 14.72 -9.01
C THR A 12 7.74 14.57 -7.48
N PRO A 13 8.82 13.95 -6.98
CA PRO A 13 8.97 13.62 -5.55
C PRO A 13 8.88 14.84 -4.62
N GLY A 14 9.34 16.03 -5.05
CA GLY A 14 9.31 17.25 -4.23
C GLY A 14 7.95 17.94 -4.15
N TRP A 15 7.09 17.78 -5.15
CA TRP A 15 5.84 18.53 -5.27
C TRP A 15 4.88 18.34 -4.08
N PRO A 16 4.66 17.11 -3.56
CA PRO A 16 3.83 16.91 -2.37
C PRO A 16 4.41 17.61 -1.13
N PHE A 17 5.73 17.64 -0.97
CA PHE A 17 6.37 18.30 0.18
C PHE A 17 6.14 19.81 0.16
N GLU A 18 6.33 20.44 -1.00
CA GLU A 18 6.07 21.86 -1.20
C GLU A 18 4.59 22.20 -0.97
N ARG A 19 3.68 21.40 -1.55
CA ARG A 19 2.25 21.67 -1.49
C ARG A 19 1.67 21.59 -0.07
N PHE A 20 2.24 20.73 0.77
CA PHE A 20 1.80 20.49 2.14
C PHE A 20 2.74 21.10 3.20
N ASN A 21 3.71 21.91 2.78
CA ASN A 21 4.70 22.57 3.65
C ASN A 21 5.43 21.58 4.58
N VAL A 22 5.79 20.41 4.05
CA VAL A 22 6.54 19.37 4.76
C VAL A 22 8.02 19.49 4.38
N PRO A 23 8.96 19.49 5.34
CA PRO A 23 10.38 19.49 5.01
C PRO A 23 10.74 18.28 4.13
N PRO A 24 11.40 18.49 2.98
CA PRO A 24 11.81 17.37 2.14
C PRO A 24 12.94 16.58 2.81
N PRO A 25 13.11 15.30 2.46
CA PRO A 25 14.29 14.54 2.90
C PRO A 25 15.56 15.09 2.25
N ASN A 26 16.71 14.76 2.83
CA ASN A 26 18.04 15.09 2.29
C ASN A 26 18.31 14.51 0.89
N HIS A 27 17.65 13.42 0.50
CA HIS A 27 17.76 12.85 -0.84
C HIS A 27 16.41 12.31 -1.36
N MET A 28 16.01 12.71 -2.57
CA MET A 28 14.72 12.33 -3.15
C MET A 28 14.59 10.84 -3.47
N GLY A 29 15.72 10.14 -3.60
CA GLY A 29 15.75 8.67 -3.69
C GLY A 29 15.06 7.96 -2.53
N TYR A 30 15.01 8.57 -1.33
CA TYR A 30 14.26 8.04 -0.18
C TYR A 30 12.74 8.09 -0.38
N VAL A 31 12.27 8.87 -1.34
CA VAL A 31 10.86 8.98 -1.73
C VAL A 31 10.59 8.14 -2.97
N GLN A 32 11.46 8.23 -3.97
CA GLN A 32 11.29 7.54 -5.26
C GLN A 32 11.36 6.01 -5.12
N PHE A 33 12.24 5.48 -4.25
CA PHE A 33 12.32 4.03 -4.07
C PHE A 33 11.03 3.46 -3.44
N PRO A 34 10.51 3.97 -2.31
CA PRO A 34 9.19 3.57 -1.81
C PRO A 34 8.06 3.81 -2.82
N ALA A 35 8.13 4.87 -3.64
CA ALA A 35 7.14 5.12 -4.68
C ALA A 35 7.15 4.02 -5.77
N ALA A 36 8.33 3.57 -6.19
CA ALA A 36 8.46 2.43 -7.10
C ALA A 36 7.95 1.12 -6.47
N LEU A 37 8.25 0.87 -5.19
CA LEU A 37 7.68 -0.26 -4.46
C LEU A 37 6.15 -0.19 -4.41
N LEU A 38 5.58 0.99 -4.13
CA LEU A 38 4.13 1.21 -4.11
C LEU A 38 3.49 0.87 -5.46
N MET A 39 4.16 1.19 -6.57
CA MET A 39 3.71 0.79 -7.90
C MET A 39 3.76 -0.73 -8.10
N ILE A 40 4.82 -1.41 -7.67
CA ILE A 40 4.91 -2.87 -7.71
C ILE A 40 3.76 -3.50 -6.92
N PHE A 41 3.48 -3.01 -5.72
CA PHE A 41 2.34 -3.47 -4.92
C PHE A 41 1.01 -3.18 -5.60
N ALA A 42 0.85 -2.04 -6.27
CA ALA A 42 -0.36 -1.75 -7.03
C ALA A 42 -0.58 -2.74 -8.19
N LEU A 43 0.49 -3.15 -8.89
CA LEU A 43 0.43 -4.20 -9.90
C LEU A 43 0.09 -5.56 -9.28
N MET A 44 0.66 -5.87 -8.11
CA MET A 44 0.31 -7.08 -7.36
C MET A 44 -1.18 -7.09 -6.96
N PHE A 45 -1.73 -5.96 -6.51
CA PHE A 45 -3.15 -5.82 -6.19
C PHE A 45 -4.04 -5.96 -7.43
N ALA A 46 -3.61 -5.43 -8.57
CA ALA A 46 -4.30 -5.67 -9.84
C ALA A 46 -4.32 -7.16 -10.20
N ALA A 47 -3.18 -7.86 -10.10
CA ALA A 47 -3.12 -9.30 -10.36
C ALA A 47 -4.05 -10.11 -9.42
N ILE A 48 -4.11 -9.76 -8.15
CA ILE A 48 -5.06 -10.35 -7.19
C ILE A 48 -6.50 -10.07 -7.63
N ALA A 49 -6.84 -8.83 -7.99
CA ALA A 49 -8.19 -8.47 -8.40
C ALA A 49 -8.63 -9.20 -9.68
N TRP A 50 -7.71 -9.42 -10.62
CA TRP A 50 -7.98 -10.13 -11.88
C TRP A 50 -8.25 -11.62 -11.70
N ASN A 51 -7.51 -12.28 -10.81
CA ASN A 51 -7.72 -13.69 -10.50
C ASN A 51 -7.43 -13.97 -9.01
N PRO A 52 -8.40 -13.70 -8.12
CA PRO A 52 -8.18 -13.74 -6.68
C PRO A 52 -7.92 -15.16 -6.16
N VAL A 53 -8.50 -16.18 -6.80
CA VAL A 53 -8.31 -17.58 -6.38
C VAL A 53 -6.90 -18.05 -6.71
N ALA A 54 -6.40 -17.77 -7.92
CA ALA A 54 -5.05 -18.15 -8.33
C ALA A 54 -3.98 -17.34 -7.58
N ASN A 55 -4.24 -16.05 -7.33
CA ASN A 55 -3.28 -15.13 -6.73
C ASN A 55 -3.46 -14.93 -5.22
N ARG A 56 -4.26 -15.76 -4.53
CA ARG A 56 -4.54 -15.61 -3.08
C ARG A 56 -3.28 -15.59 -2.22
N GLY A 57 -2.20 -16.26 -2.65
CA GLY A 57 -0.91 -16.24 -1.98
C GLY A 57 -0.27 -14.87 -1.93
N LEU A 58 -0.60 -13.96 -2.86
CA LEU A 58 -0.08 -12.60 -2.89
C LEU A 58 -0.77 -11.67 -1.89
N ILE A 59 -1.98 -12.03 -1.43
CA ILE A 59 -2.76 -11.20 -0.50
C ILE A 59 -2.00 -11.01 0.82
N ILE A 60 -1.24 -12.01 1.28
CA ILE A 60 -0.46 -11.90 2.53
C ILE A 60 0.57 -10.78 2.44
N TYR A 61 1.23 -10.58 1.30
CA TYR A 61 2.17 -9.48 1.11
C TYR A 61 1.47 -8.12 1.10
N GLY A 62 0.22 -8.07 0.63
CA GLY A 62 -0.64 -6.90 0.79
C GLY A 62 -0.92 -6.58 2.25
N VAL A 63 -1.30 -7.59 3.05
CA VAL A 63 -1.51 -7.42 4.50
C VAL A 63 -0.23 -6.94 5.18
N LEU A 64 0.92 -7.56 4.88
CA LEU A 64 2.21 -7.18 5.45
C LEU A 64 2.60 -5.74 5.12
N LEU A 65 2.36 -5.28 3.89
CA LEU A 65 2.56 -3.89 3.51
C LEU A 65 1.73 -2.94 4.37
N LYS A 66 0.42 -3.24 4.52
CA LYS A 66 -0.49 -2.41 5.31
C LYS A 66 -0.09 -2.39 6.79
N ILE A 67 0.30 -3.53 7.36
CA ILE A 67 0.85 -3.61 8.73
C ILE A 67 2.10 -2.75 8.86
N ALA A 68 3.07 -2.90 7.95
CA ALA A 68 4.32 -2.15 8.01
C ALA A 68 4.07 -0.63 7.96
N TYR A 69 3.23 -0.17 7.03
CA TYR A 69 2.92 1.25 6.90
C TYR A 69 2.13 1.77 8.10
N CYS A 70 1.05 1.09 8.51
CA CYS A 70 0.22 1.52 9.63
C CYS A 70 0.96 1.49 10.97
N ALA A 71 1.81 0.49 11.21
CA ALA A 71 2.62 0.43 12.42
C ALA A 71 3.59 1.61 12.50
N VAL A 72 4.34 1.90 11.42
CA VAL A 72 5.31 3.00 11.40
C VAL A 72 4.62 4.36 11.45
N SER A 73 3.69 4.62 10.52
CA SER A 73 2.99 5.91 10.44
C SER A 73 2.12 6.17 11.67
N GLY A 74 1.41 5.15 12.18
CA GLY A 74 0.61 5.23 13.40
C GLY A 74 1.45 5.47 14.65
N TRP A 75 2.59 4.78 14.77
CA TRP A 75 3.53 5.00 15.87
C TRP A 75 4.02 6.46 15.91
N TYR A 76 4.46 7.00 14.78
CA TYR A 76 4.91 8.39 14.72
C TYR A 76 3.78 9.39 14.94
N TRP A 77 2.58 9.11 14.44
CA TRP A 77 1.40 9.93 14.69
C TRP A 77 1.10 10.04 16.20
N VAL A 78 1.16 8.93 16.95
CA VAL A 78 0.85 8.96 18.38
C VAL A 78 1.98 9.54 19.24
N THR A 79 3.24 9.43 18.81
CA THR A 79 4.41 9.79 19.64
C THR A 79 4.91 11.22 19.43
N ILE A 80 5.11 11.65 18.19
CA ILE A 80 5.72 12.95 17.86
C ILE A 80 4.91 13.76 16.85
N ASP A 81 3.72 13.28 16.51
CA ASP A 81 2.87 13.73 15.42
C ASP A 81 3.52 13.60 14.03
N VAL A 82 2.68 13.48 13.00
CA VAL A 82 3.10 13.47 11.59
C VAL A 82 2.32 14.50 10.80
N PRO A 83 2.89 15.04 9.70
CA PRO A 83 2.15 15.95 8.83
C PRO A 83 0.80 15.38 8.40
N VAL A 84 -0.22 16.25 8.34
CA VAL A 84 -1.62 15.86 8.08
C VAL A 84 -1.81 15.08 6.79
N ILE A 85 -0.95 15.27 5.78
CA ILE A 85 -0.98 14.52 4.52
C ILE A 85 -0.90 13.00 4.74
N TRP A 86 -0.20 12.53 5.78
CA TRP A 86 0.03 11.10 6.03
C TRP A 86 -1.13 10.43 6.80
N LYS A 87 -1.86 11.18 7.63
CA LYS A 87 -2.90 10.63 8.52
C LYS A 87 -4.04 9.91 7.76
N PRO A 88 -4.61 10.49 6.67
CA PRO A 88 -5.63 9.80 5.88
C PRO A 88 -5.13 8.49 5.29
N PHE A 89 -3.89 8.42 4.82
CA PHE A 89 -3.31 7.19 4.28
C PHE A 89 -3.19 6.12 5.36
N THR A 90 -2.75 6.46 6.58
CA THR A 90 -2.70 5.50 7.69
C THR A 90 -4.08 4.88 7.96
N VAL A 91 -5.15 5.69 7.95
CA VAL A 91 -6.51 5.19 8.17
C VAL A 91 -6.99 4.32 7.00
N ILE A 92 -6.78 4.77 5.76
CA ILE A 92 -7.17 4.01 4.56
C ILE A 92 -6.43 2.67 4.52
N ASP A 93 -5.12 2.66 4.77
CA ASP A 93 -4.31 1.45 4.77
C ASP A 93 -4.71 0.49 5.89
N MET A 94 -5.11 0.98 7.07
CA MET A 94 -5.64 0.15 8.14
C MET A 94 -6.94 -0.54 7.75
N VAL A 95 -7.89 0.21 7.18
CA VAL A 95 -9.16 -0.35 6.67
C VAL A 95 -8.90 -1.37 5.57
N MET A 96 -8.04 -1.03 4.60
CA MET A 96 -7.66 -1.94 3.52
C MET A 96 -6.96 -3.19 4.05
N GLY A 97 -6.11 -3.07 5.07
CA GLY A 97 -5.48 -4.22 5.73
C GLY A 97 -6.51 -5.20 6.30
N ILE A 98 -7.54 -4.69 6.98
CA ILE A 98 -8.65 -5.51 7.50
C ILE A 98 -9.39 -6.21 6.36
N LEU A 99 -9.70 -5.48 5.28
CA LEU A 99 -10.37 -6.04 4.11
C LEU A 99 -9.51 -7.11 3.39
N PHE A 100 -8.19 -6.93 3.33
CA PHE A 100 -7.27 -7.91 2.76
C PHE A 100 -7.21 -9.19 3.61
N VAL A 101 -7.17 -9.06 4.94
CA VAL A 101 -7.25 -10.21 5.85
C VAL A 101 -8.58 -10.95 5.63
N TRP A 102 -9.68 -10.22 5.53
CA TRP A 102 -10.99 -10.83 5.28
C TRP A 102 -11.03 -11.55 3.92
N ALA A 103 -10.55 -10.90 2.85
CA ALA A 103 -10.46 -11.50 1.52
C ALA A 103 -9.63 -12.79 1.53
N TYR A 104 -8.48 -12.79 2.23
CA TYR A 104 -7.64 -13.97 2.39
C TYR A 104 -8.39 -15.11 3.11
N VAL A 105 -9.08 -14.81 4.20
CA VAL A 105 -9.85 -15.80 4.97
C VAL A 105 -10.98 -16.41 4.15
N VAL A 106 -11.65 -15.62 3.30
CA VAL A 106 -12.70 -16.11 2.40
C VAL A 106 -12.09 -16.99 1.30
N LEU A 107 -11.01 -16.54 0.66
CA LEU A 107 -10.42 -17.22 -0.49
C LEU A 107 -9.64 -18.48 -0.14
N ARG A 108 -9.15 -18.64 1.09
CA ARG A 108 -8.31 -19.79 1.49
C ARG A 108 -9.00 -21.14 1.30
N ASN A 109 -10.33 -21.16 1.36
CA ASN A 109 -11.15 -22.38 1.26
C ASN A 109 -11.72 -22.60 -0.15
N VAL A 110 -11.52 -21.65 -1.08
CA VAL A 110 -12.02 -21.74 -2.45
C VAL A 110 -11.05 -22.60 -3.26
N LYS A 111 -11.56 -23.69 -3.84
CA LYS A 111 -10.78 -24.52 -4.77
C LYS A 111 -10.57 -23.75 -6.08
N PRO A 112 -9.38 -23.83 -6.70
CA PRO A 112 -9.22 -23.35 -8.08
C PRO A 112 -10.19 -24.13 -8.98
N ASP A 113 -10.80 -23.44 -9.95
CA ASP A 113 -11.54 -24.13 -11.02
C ASP A 113 -10.60 -25.15 -11.67
N GLN A 114 -11.06 -26.40 -11.75
CA GLN A 114 -10.34 -27.43 -12.48
C GLN A 114 -10.56 -27.19 -13.98
N PRO A 115 -9.51 -26.94 -14.78
CA PRO A 115 -9.69 -26.89 -16.22
C PRO A 115 -9.96 -28.30 -16.74
N GLY A 116 -11.22 -28.58 -17.13
CA GLY A 116 -11.59 -29.76 -17.93
C GLY A 116 -12.58 -30.75 -17.30
N ALA A 117 -13.83 -30.31 -17.04
CA ALA A 117 -14.98 -31.21 -16.99
C ALA A 117 -15.78 -31.11 -18.30
#